data_AF-A0A2Y9C5A2-F1
#
_entry.id   AF-A0A2Y9C5A2-F1
#
_cell.length_a   1.000
_cell.length_b   1.000
_cell.length_c   1.000
_cell.angle_alpha   90.00
_cell.angle_beta   90.00
_cell.angle_gamma   90.00
#
_symmetry.space_group_name_H-M   'P 1'
#
loop_
_entity.id
_entity.type
_entity.pdbx_description
1 polymer ?
#
loop_
_entity_poly.entity_id
_entity_poly.type
_entity_poly.pdbx_seq_one_letter_code
_entity_poly.pdbx_strand_id
1 'polypeptide(L)'
;MRAHGISEETKEKVLYGCFFGLVLFASSAVYLSFSKDTAAIAGMLKFVPAALIVYLLVGNLFIWLYNRQGNRKISQWFNGAAAVYWISIFAGFFVLLSIVLPGVLRNIVLVNIAVAFVCWLVDYRSFKKIAEELNGEVVKGRYLVVDLEECPRSVDAFCREIEDYCRKNRITLEFITRGKPAVVKMDGQTYHVELDSFYSQFGPMYALKFGQYYKK
;
A
#
# COMPACT_ATOMS: atom_id res chain seq x y z
N MET A 1 -11.73 -13.67 -29.83
CA MET A 1 -12.18 -12.89 -28.66
C MET A 1 -11.55 -13.49 -27.41
N ARG A 2 -10.53 -12.84 -26.82
CA ARG A 2 -9.94 -13.31 -25.55
C ARG A 2 -10.77 -12.71 -24.41
N ALA A 3 -11.35 -13.56 -23.57
CA ALA A 3 -11.98 -13.12 -22.34
C ALA A 3 -10.91 -12.40 -21.51
N HIS A 4 -11.11 -11.10 -21.27
CA HIS A 4 -10.33 -10.34 -20.30
C HIS A 4 -10.71 -10.84 -18.91
N GLY A 5 -10.10 -11.94 -18.48
CA GLY A 5 -10.15 -12.36 -17.08
C GLY A 5 -9.52 -11.26 -16.23
N ILE A 6 -10.27 -10.73 -15.27
CA ILE A 6 -9.75 -9.83 -14.25
C ILE A 6 -8.60 -10.56 -13.55
N SER A 7 -7.42 -9.93 -13.47
CA SER A 7 -6.26 -10.54 -12.81
C SER A 7 -6.58 -10.85 -11.35
N GLU A 8 -6.06 -11.96 -10.81
CA GLU A 8 -6.27 -12.35 -9.40
C GLU A 8 -5.90 -11.22 -8.44
N GLU A 9 -4.84 -10.48 -8.75
CA GLU A 9 -4.42 -9.28 -8.00
C GLU A 9 -5.49 -8.17 -7.98
N THR A 10 -6.20 -7.95 -9.09
CA THR A 10 -7.28 -6.95 -9.14
C THR A 10 -8.47 -7.40 -8.30
N LYS A 11 -8.79 -8.70 -8.29
CA LYS A 11 -9.86 -9.25 -7.44
C LYS A 11 -9.49 -9.09 -5.96
N GLU A 12 -8.25 -9.38 -5.61
CA GLU A 12 -7.74 -9.26 -4.25
C GLU A 12 -7.82 -7.81 -3.74
N LYS A 13 -7.39 -6.83 -4.56
CA LYS A 13 -7.52 -5.40 -4.25
C LYS A 13 -8.97 -4.97 -4.03
N VAL A 14 -9.89 -5.44 -4.88
CA VAL A 14 -11.32 -5.15 -4.73
C VAL A 14 -11.88 -5.77 -3.46
N LEU A 15 -11.48 -6.99 -3.12
CA LEU A 15 -11.91 -7.68 -1.91
C LEU A 15 -11.43 -6.94 -0.65
N TYR A 16 -10.16 -6.52 -0.59
CA TYR A 16 -9.64 -5.70 0.50
C TYR A 16 -10.37 -4.36 0.60
N GLY A 17 -10.68 -3.73 -0.54
CA GLY A 17 -11.49 -2.50 -0.59
C GLY A 17 -12.88 -2.70 0.01
N CYS A 18 -13.56 -3.79 -0.35
CA CYS A 18 -14.85 -4.16 0.22
C CYS A 18 -14.74 -4.43 1.73
N PHE A 19 -13.73 -5.17 2.17
CA PHE A 19 -13.51 -5.45 3.59
C PHE A 19 -13.29 -4.17 4.39
N PHE A 20 -12.46 -3.25 3.91
CA PHE A 20 -12.24 -1.95 4.55
C PHE A 20 -13.53 -1.12 4.60
N GLY A 21 -14.32 -1.13 3.52
CA GLY A 21 -15.65 -0.51 3.49
C GLY A 21 -16.60 -1.09 4.55
N LEU A 22 -16.59 -2.42 4.75
CA LEU A 22 -17.37 -3.09 5.79
C LEU A 22 -16.93 -2.68 7.19
N VAL A 23 -15.63 -2.55 7.45
CA VAL A 23 -15.10 -2.08 8.74
C VAL A 23 -15.60 -0.66 9.06
N LEU A 24 -15.56 0.25 8.08
CA LEU A 24 -16.08 1.61 8.22
C LEU A 24 -17.60 1.61 8.48
N PHE A 25 -18.36 0.85 7.69
CA PHE A 25 -19.80 0.70 7.89
C PHE A 25 -20.14 0.14 9.28
N ALA A 26 -19.44 -0.91 9.72
CA ALA A 26 -19.63 -1.50 11.05
C ALA A 26 -19.31 -0.50 12.17
N SER A 27 -18.24 0.30 12.02
CA SER A 27 -17.90 1.34 13.00
C SER A 27 -19.00 2.39 13.14
N SER A 28 -19.65 2.73 12.03
CA SER A 28 -20.79 3.66 12.01
C SER A 28 -22.01 3.06 12.70
N ALA A 29 -22.30 1.78 12.45
CA ALA A 29 -23.39 1.06 13.09
C ALA A 29 -23.17 0.94 14.61
N VAL A 30 -21.93 0.66 15.04
CA VAL A 30 -21.55 0.64 16.46
C VAL A 30 -21.69 2.03 17.09
N TYR A 31 -21.25 3.09 16.44
CA TYR A 31 -21.47 4.44 16.96
C TYR A 31 -22.97 4.76 17.10
N LEU A 32 -23.77 4.41 16.10
CA LEU A 32 -25.22 4.62 16.12
C LEU A 32 -25.91 3.81 17.21
N SER A 33 -25.43 2.62 17.58
CA SER A 33 -26.02 1.83 18.68
C SER A 33 -25.83 2.47 20.05
N PHE A 34 -24.80 3.30 20.22
CA PHE A 34 -24.58 4.11 21.43
C PHE A 34 -25.25 5.48 21.38
N SER A 35 -25.75 5.90 20.21
CA SER A 35 -26.43 7.18 20.06
C SER A 35 -27.84 7.13 20.66
N LYS A 36 -28.19 8.14 21.46
CA LYS A 36 -29.52 8.26 22.10
C LYS A 36 -30.60 8.81 21.15
N ASP A 37 -30.23 9.24 19.94
CA ASP A 37 -31.14 9.87 18.99
C ASP A 37 -31.88 8.83 18.13
N THR A 38 -32.88 8.19 18.74
CA THR A 38 -33.66 7.11 18.11
C THR A 38 -34.51 7.58 16.93
N ALA A 39 -34.93 8.85 16.92
CA ALA A 39 -35.70 9.44 15.82
C ALA A 39 -34.84 9.60 14.55
N ALA A 40 -33.61 10.10 14.70
CA ALA A 40 -32.67 10.18 13.59
C ALA A 40 -32.27 8.78 13.07
N ILE A 41 -32.06 7.81 13.97
CA ILE A 41 -31.72 6.43 13.60
C ILE A 41 -32.86 5.78 12.80
N ALA A 42 -34.12 5.92 13.25
CA ALA A 42 -35.29 5.41 12.55
C ALA A 42 -35.43 5.98 11.14
N GLY A 43 -35.13 7.27 10.95
CA GLY A 43 -35.11 7.92 9.64
C GLY A 43 -34.03 7.39 8.69
N MET A 44 -32.90 6.93 9.24
CA MET A 44 -31.76 6.41 8.47
C MET A 44 -31.86 4.93 8.11
N LEU A 45 -32.64 4.13 8.87
CA LEU A 45 -32.78 2.68 8.71
C LEU A 45 -33.15 2.26 7.28
N LYS A 46 -34.06 3.01 6.63
CA LYS A 46 -34.47 2.75 5.24
C LYS A 46 -33.35 2.94 4.21
N PHE A 47 -32.31 3.69 4.56
CA PHE A 47 -31.16 3.96 3.70
C PHE A 47 -29.97 3.04 3.99
N VAL A 48 -30.07 2.12 4.95
CA VAL A 48 -28.98 1.21 5.34
C VAL A 48 -28.40 0.43 4.15
N PRO A 49 -29.20 -0.19 3.26
CA PRO A 49 -28.63 -0.90 2.10
C PRO A 49 -27.87 0.03 1.15
N ALA A 50 -28.39 1.24 0.92
CA ALA A 50 -27.73 2.24 0.10
C ALA A 50 -26.43 2.73 0.74
N ALA A 51 -26.45 2.97 2.07
CA ALA A 51 -25.27 3.34 2.83
C ALA A 51 -24.18 2.26 2.72
N LEU A 52 -24.54 0.98 2.88
CA LEU A 52 -23.60 -0.13 2.75
C LEU A 52 -22.90 -0.12 1.37
N ILE A 53 -23.66 0.06 0.29
CA ILE A 53 -23.08 0.16 -1.07
C ILE A 53 -22.10 1.34 -1.15
N VAL A 54 -22.46 2.50 -0.60
CA VAL A 54 -21.58 3.67 -0.56
C VAL A 54 -20.29 3.35 0.19
N TYR A 55 -20.35 2.70 1.35
CA TYR A 55 -19.16 2.30 2.11
C TYR A 55 -18.27 1.31 1.36
N LEU A 56 -18.85 0.34 0.65
CA LEU A 56 -18.09 -0.58 -0.20
C LEU A 56 -17.36 0.16 -1.33
N LEU A 57 -18.04 1.11 -1.99
CA LEU A 57 -17.43 1.94 -3.04
C LEU A 57 -16.32 2.83 -2.47
N VAL A 58 -16.55 3.45 -1.31
CA VAL A 58 -15.56 4.28 -0.62
C VAL A 58 -14.34 3.46 -0.23
N GLY A 59 -14.52 2.26 0.32
CA GLY A 59 -13.41 1.38 0.68
C GLY A 59 -12.55 0.99 -0.54
N ASN A 60 -13.19 0.67 -1.67
CA ASN A 60 -12.50 0.42 -2.93
C ASN A 60 -11.75 1.66 -3.45
N LEU A 61 -12.36 2.85 -3.35
CA LEU A 61 -11.72 4.11 -3.72
C LEU A 61 -10.47 4.38 -2.85
N PHE A 62 -10.55 4.12 -1.54
CA PHE A 62 -9.42 4.26 -0.62
C PHE A 62 -8.26 3.34 -1.00
N ILE A 63 -8.53 2.05 -1.24
CA ILE A 63 -7.50 1.08 -1.66
C ILE A 63 -6.91 1.46 -3.02
N TRP A 64 -7.73 1.95 -3.95
CA TRP A 64 -7.26 2.44 -5.24
C TRP A 64 -6.32 3.66 -5.08
N LEU A 65 -6.69 4.64 -4.24
CA LEU A 65 -5.85 5.80 -3.93
C LEU A 65 -4.56 5.42 -3.22
N TYR A 66 -4.63 4.51 -2.25
CA TYR A 66 -3.48 4.01 -1.51
C TYR A 66 -2.49 3.31 -2.44
N ASN A 67 -2.95 2.40 -3.29
CA ASN A 67 -2.09 1.71 -4.25
C ASN A 67 -1.51 2.65 -5.32
N ARG A 68 -2.18 3.77 -5.62
CA ARG A 68 -1.65 4.80 -6.52
C ARG A 68 -0.45 5.53 -5.92
N GLN A 69 -0.25 5.50 -4.59
CA GLN A 69 0.91 6.09 -3.92
C GLN A 69 2.23 5.37 -4.22
N GLY A 70 2.20 4.18 -4.84
CA GLY A 70 3.39 3.50 -5.38
C GLY A 70 4.10 4.27 -6.50
N ASN A 71 3.49 5.34 -7.04
CA ASN A 71 4.20 6.29 -7.88
C ASN A 71 5.27 7.04 -7.07
N ARG A 72 6.55 6.89 -7.43
CA ARG A 72 7.73 7.52 -6.78
C ARG A 72 7.58 9.02 -6.43
N LYS A 73 6.72 9.77 -7.13
CA LYS A 73 6.43 11.19 -6.85
C LYS A 73 5.53 11.40 -5.63
N ILE A 74 4.62 10.47 -5.34
CA ILE A 74 3.68 10.55 -4.22
C ILE A 74 4.33 10.04 -2.94
N SER A 75 5.19 9.02 -2.99
CA SER A 75 5.93 8.57 -1.79
C SER A 75 6.86 9.64 -1.21
N GLN A 76 7.36 10.57 -2.04
CA GLN A 76 8.11 11.75 -1.57
C GLN A 76 7.27 12.67 -0.68
N TRP A 77 5.94 12.74 -0.87
CA TRP A 77 5.05 13.58 -0.06
C TRP A 77 4.77 13.01 1.33
N PHE A 78 5.03 11.71 1.52
CA PHE A 78 4.79 10.97 2.77
C PHE A 78 6.07 10.58 3.50
N ASN A 79 7.23 11.10 3.09
CA ASN A 79 8.52 10.82 3.72
C ASN A 79 9.02 11.99 4.61
N GLY A 80 9.60 11.64 5.76
CA GLY A 80 10.29 12.59 6.65
C GLY A 80 9.38 13.70 7.21
N ALA A 81 9.88 14.94 7.22
CA ALA A 81 9.15 16.10 7.76
C ALA A 81 7.83 16.40 7.03
N ALA A 82 7.68 16.00 5.75
CA ALA A 82 6.46 16.20 4.98
C ALA A 82 5.27 15.40 5.54
N ALA A 83 5.52 14.20 6.09
CA ALA A 83 4.50 13.37 6.75
C ALA A 83 3.91 14.06 7.99
N VAL A 84 4.70 14.88 8.69
CA VAL A 84 4.25 15.63 9.88
C VAL A 84 3.32 16.76 9.48
N TYR A 85 3.56 17.43 8.35
CA TYR A 85 2.67 18.49 7.85
C TYR A 85 1.30 17.97 7.43
N TRP A 86 1.21 16.71 6.99
CA TRP A 86 -0.08 16.07 6.72
C TRP A 86 -0.96 15.99 7.97
N ILE A 87 -0.38 15.80 9.16
CA ILE A 87 -1.13 15.80 10.42
C ILE A 87 -1.86 17.14 10.61
N SER A 88 -1.16 18.25 10.35
CA SER A 88 -1.73 19.59 10.44
C SER A 88 -2.80 19.85 9.36
N ILE A 89 -2.60 19.36 8.14
CA ILE A 89 -3.59 19.47 7.05
C ILE A 89 -4.84 18.65 7.38
N PHE A 90 -4.67 17.42 7.87
CA PHE A 90 -5.79 16.59 8.31
C PHE A 90 -6.53 17.23 9.49
N ALA A 91 -5.80 17.77 10.48
CA ALA A 91 -6.40 18.51 11.59
C ALA A 91 -7.23 19.72 11.11
N GLY A 92 -6.73 20.51 10.16
CA GLY A 92 -7.49 21.61 9.55
C GLY A 92 -8.73 21.12 8.79
N PHE A 93 -8.60 20.02 8.05
CA PHE A 93 -9.71 19.37 7.37
C PHE A 93 -10.81 18.90 8.34
N PHE A 94 -10.42 18.32 9.49
CA PHE A 94 -11.35 17.92 10.55
C PHE A 94 -12.16 19.09 11.14
N VAL A 95 -11.50 20.24 11.35
CA VAL A 95 -12.17 21.45 11.82
C VAL A 95 -13.18 21.95 10.79
N LEU A 96 -12.80 21.99 9.51
CA LEU A 96 -13.70 22.38 8.42
C LEU A 96 -14.90 21.44 8.31
N LEU A 97 -14.67 20.11 8.36
CA LEU A 97 -15.74 19.13 8.32
C LEU A 97 -16.73 19.29 9.47
N SER A 98 -16.22 19.71 10.64
CA SER A 98 -17.03 19.89 11.83
C SER A 98 -17.99 21.07 11.76
N ILE A 99 -17.70 22.03 10.87
CA ILE A 99 -18.53 23.21 10.59
C ILE A 99 -19.60 22.89 9.53
N VAL A 100 -19.27 22.08 8.52
CA VAL A 100 -20.14 21.83 7.36
C VAL A 100 -21.20 20.75 7.66
N LEU A 101 -20.90 19.75 8.47
CA LEU A 101 -21.77 18.58 8.64
C LEU A 101 -22.76 18.72 9.82
N PRO A 102 -24.04 18.31 9.64
CA PRO A 102 -25.04 18.26 10.72
C PRO A 102 -24.70 17.21 11.78
N GLY A 103 -25.10 17.46 13.04
CA GLY A 103 -24.72 16.72 14.26
C GLY A 103 -24.40 15.22 14.11
N VAL A 104 -25.40 14.37 13.87
CA VAL A 104 -25.20 12.91 13.82
C VAL A 104 -24.30 12.50 12.65
N LEU A 105 -24.45 13.12 11.47
CA LEU A 105 -23.61 12.83 10.30
C LEU A 105 -22.15 13.24 10.51
N ARG A 106 -21.92 14.39 11.16
CA ARG A 106 -20.59 14.84 11.55
C ARG A 106 -19.90 13.79 12.41
N ASN A 107 -20.58 13.28 13.43
CA ASN A 107 -19.99 12.32 14.34
C ASN A 107 -19.72 10.97 13.66
N ILE A 108 -20.61 10.50 12.79
CA ILE A 108 -20.37 9.31 11.96
C ILE A 108 -19.10 9.49 11.13
N VAL A 109 -18.94 10.62 10.45
CA VAL A 109 -17.76 10.85 9.63
C VAL A 109 -16.50 10.93 10.49
N LEU A 110 -16.54 11.61 11.63
CA LEU A 110 -15.40 11.67 12.56
C LEU A 110 -14.97 10.29 13.06
N VAL A 111 -15.93 9.41 13.42
CA VAL A 111 -15.63 8.03 13.82
C VAL A 111 -14.97 7.25 12.69
N ASN A 112 -15.48 7.35 11.47
CA ASN A 112 -14.89 6.65 10.32
C ASN A 112 -13.47 7.12 10.03
N ILE A 113 -13.19 8.43 10.12
CA ILE A 113 -11.83 8.92 9.90
C ILE A 113 -10.91 8.45 11.03
N ALA A 114 -11.38 8.43 12.29
CA ALA A 114 -10.61 7.89 13.41
C ALA A 114 -10.26 6.40 13.19
N VAL A 115 -11.23 5.59 12.75
CA VAL A 115 -11.00 4.18 12.41
C VAL A 115 -10.01 4.04 11.25
N ALA A 116 -10.17 4.83 10.18
CA ALA A 116 -9.23 4.84 9.06
C ALA A 116 -7.80 5.19 9.51
N PHE A 117 -7.65 6.17 10.41
CA PHE A 117 -6.37 6.56 10.97
C PHE A 117 -5.74 5.44 11.82
N VAL A 118 -6.53 4.74 12.63
CA VAL A 118 -6.06 3.58 13.40
C VAL A 118 -5.61 2.46 12.47
N CYS A 119 -6.40 2.12 11.44
CA CYS A 119 -6.02 1.13 10.44
C CYS A 119 -4.71 1.51 9.73
N TRP A 120 -4.57 2.77 9.34
CA TRP A 120 -3.35 3.29 8.73
C TRP A 120 -2.15 3.21 9.69
N LEU A 121 -2.33 3.52 10.98
CA LEU A 121 -1.27 3.43 11.98
C LEU A 121 -0.83 1.97 12.22
N VAL A 122 -1.78 1.02 12.21
CA VAL A 122 -1.49 -0.41 12.31
C VAL A 122 -0.70 -0.88 11.09
N ASP A 123 -1.13 -0.51 9.89
CA ASP A 123 -0.41 -0.78 8.64
C ASP A 123 1.03 -0.22 8.68
N TYR A 124 1.17 1.05 9.05
CA TYR A 124 2.48 1.71 9.19
C TYR A 124 3.40 0.96 10.16
N ARG A 125 2.88 0.50 11.31
CA ARG A 125 3.67 -0.29 12.27
C ARG A 125 4.05 -1.66 11.71
N SER A 126 3.14 -2.34 11.03
CA SER A 126 3.42 -3.62 10.37
C SER A 126 4.51 -3.46 9.31
N PHE A 127 4.42 -2.42 8.48
CA PHE A 127 5.44 -2.11 7.48
C PHE A 127 6.78 -1.79 8.12
N LYS A 128 6.80 -0.97 9.18
CA LYS A 128 8.00 -0.68 9.97
C LYS A 128 8.63 -1.93 10.54
N LYS A 129 7.82 -2.86 11.08
CA LYS A 129 8.30 -4.15 11.61
C LYS A 129 8.92 -5.02 10.52
N ILE A 130 8.25 -5.13 9.36
CA ILE A 130 8.78 -5.88 8.21
C ILE A 130 10.10 -5.26 7.73
N ALA A 131 10.16 -3.93 7.64
CA ALA A 131 11.38 -3.22 7.29
C ALA A 131 12.49 -3.44 8.34
N GLU A 132 12.16 -3.44 9.63
CA GLU A 132 13.11 -3.74 10.72
C GLU A 132 13.57 -5.20 10.71
N GLU A 133 12.72 -6.17 10.38
CA GLU A 133 13.10 -7.58 10.23
C GLU A 133 14.03 -7.75 9.03
N LEU A 134 13.69 -7.16 7.88
CA LEU A 134 14.53 -7.16 6.67
C LEU A 134 15.87 -6.43 6.87
N ASN A 135 15.91 -5.42 7.73
CA ASN A 135 17.14 -4.68 8.05
C ASN A 135 17.90 -5.24 9.27
N GLY A 136 17.24 -5.99 10.15
CA GLY A 136 17.70 -6.36 11.49
C GLY A 136 18.15 -7.80 11.66
N GLU A 137 17.79 -8.72 10.76
CA GLU A 137 18.49 -10.00 10.67
C GLU A 137 19.92 -9.77 10.16
N VAL A 138 20.87 -9.80 11.09
CA VAL A 138 22.34 -9.88 10.92
C VAL A 138 22.77 -9.94 9.46
N VAL A 139 22.91 -8.75 8.87
CA VAL A 139 23.25 -8.54 7.47
C VAL A 139 24.69 -9.00 7.23
N LYS A 140 24.88 -10.31 7.04
CA LYS A 140 26.05 -10.87 6.34
C LYS A 140 25.94 -10.48 4.87
N GLY A 141 26.31 -9.23 4.57
CA GLY A 141 26.39 -8.68 3.22
C GLY A 141 25.30 -7.65 2.96
N ARG A 142 25.67 -6.42 2.61
CA ARG A 142 24.72 -5.36 2.24
C ARG A 142 23.90 -5.85 1.04
N TYR A 143 22.60 -6.06 1.23
CA TYR A 143 21.66 -6.35 0.15
C TYR A 143 20.97 -5.06 -0.27
N LEU A 144 20.93 -4.81 -1.58
CA LEU A 144 20.08 -3.77 -2.15
C LEU A 144 18.79 -4.45 -2.63
N VAL A 145 17.65 -4.02 -2.08
CA VAL A 145 16.32 -4.53 -2.48
C VAL A 145 15.60 -3.45 -3.29
N VAL A 146 15.07 -3.84 -4.44
CA VAL A 146 14.36 -2.95 -5.37
C VAL A 146 13.00 -3.53 -5.69
N ASP A 147 11.95 -2.86 -5.23
CA ASP A 147 10.56 -3.27 -5.50
C ASP A 147 10.24 -3.23 -7.00
N LEU A 148 9.53 -4.25 -7.47
CA LEU A 148 9.04 -4.40 -8.83
C LEU A 148 7.54 -4.17 -8.87
N GLU A 149 7.07 -3.48 -9.92
CA GLU A 149 5.64 -3.25 -10.15
C GLU A 149 4.92 -4.54 -10.56
N GLU A 150 5.57 -5.41 -11.33
CA GLU A 150 5.04 -6.70 -11.78
C GLU A 150 6.09 -7.82 -11.67
N CYS A 151 5.63 -9.07 -11.56
CA CYS A 151 6.52 -10.23 -11.54
C CYS A 151 7.09 -10.52 -12.95
N PRO A 152 8.42 -10.49 -13.14
CA PRO A 152 9.02 -10.84 -14.42
C PRO A 152 8.91 -12.34 -14.68
N ARG A 153 8.04 -12.70 -15.63
CA ARG A 153 7.73 -14.10 -15.97
C ARG A 153 8.79 -14.81 -16.80
N SER A 154 9.65 -14.07 -17.51
CA SER A 154 10.74 -14.62 -18.33
C SER A 154 12.11 -14.12 -17.86
N VAL A 155 13.17 -14.84 -18.23
CA VAL A 155 14.57 -14.43 -17.97
C VAL A 155 14.86 -13.08 -18.62
N ASP A 156 14.36 -12.85 -19.84
CA ASP A 156 14.53 -11.57 -20.53
C ASP A 156 13.82 -10.42 -19.82
N ALA A 157 12.61 -10.64 -19.31
CA ALA A 157 11.90 -9.63 -18.53
C ALA A 157 12.66 -9.32 -17.23
N PHE A 158 13.18 -10.34 -16.56
CA PHE A 158 13.99 -10.18 -15.36
C PHE A 158 15.27 -9.38 -15.62
N CYS A 159 15.98 -9.66 -16.73
CA CYS A 159 17.18 -8.92 -17.10
C CYS A 159 16.87 -7.46 -17.50
N ARG A 160 15.73 -7.21 -18.15
CA ARG A 160 15.28 -5.85 -18.48
C ARG A 160 15.02 -5.01 -17.24
N GLU A 161 14.42 -5.56 -16.19
CA GLU A 161 14.21 -4.83 -14.93
C GLU A 161 15.55 -4.41 -14.30
N ILE A 162 16.57 -5.27 -14.36
CA ILE A 162 17.94 -4.94 -13.89
C ILE A 162 18.55 -3.82 -14.75
N GLU A 163 18.44 -3.92 -16.08
CA GLU A 163 18.93 -2.91 -17.02
C GLU A 163 18.26 -1.55 -16.80
N ASP A 164 16.93 -1.53 -16.65
CA ASP A 164 16.15 -0.32 -16.42
C ASP A 164 16.47 0.30 -15.07
N TYR A 165 16.68 -0.50 -14.02
CA TYR A 165 17.17 -0.01 -12.74
C TYR A 165 18.54 0.68 -12.89
N CYS A 166 19.51 0.03 -13.52
CA CYS A 166 20.85 0.61 -13.67
C CYS A 166 20.83 1.87 -14.54
N ARG A 167 20.06 1.88 -15.64
CA ARG A 167 19.89 3.03 -16.53
C ARG A 167 19.28 4.23 -15.80
N LYS A 168 18.22 4.02 -15.00
CA LYS A 168 17.55 5.07 -14.22
C LYS A 168 18.49 5.71 -13.19
N ASN A 169 19.40 4.93 -12.61
CA ASN A 169 20.34 5.38 -11.60
C ASN A 169 21.72 5.76 -12.14
N ARG A 170 21.93 5.73 -13.47
CA ARG A 170 23.22 6.00 -14.15
C ARG A 170 24.37 5.10 -13.66
N ILE A 171 24.04 3.85 -13.33
CA ILE A 171 24.99 2.82 -12.91
C ILE A 171 25.50 2.09 -14.15
N THR A 172 26.81 1.86 -14.22
CA THR A 172 27.42 1.04 -15.28
C THR A 172 27.11 -0.43 -15.02
N LEU A 173 26.59 -1.14 -16.04
CA LEU A 173 26.10 -2.51 -15.90
C LEU A 173 26.81 -3.44 -16.89
N GLU A 174 27.40 -4.53 -16.38
CA GLU A 174 27.89 -5.66 -17.18
C GLU A 174 27.23 -6.95 -16.70
N PHE A 175 26.67 -7.75 -17.60
CA PHE A 175 26.15 -9.07 -17.23
C PHE A 175 27.28 -10.10 -17.29
N ILE A 176 27.55 -10.77 -16.18
CA ILE A 176 28.47 -11.91 -16.10
C ILE A 176 27.72 -13.19 -16.47
N THR A 177 26.54 -13.38 -15.88
CA THR A 177 25.64 -14.49 -16.18
C THR A 177 24.22 -13.96 -16.35
N ARG A 178 23.63 -14.16 -17.54
CA ARG A 178 22.22 -13.86 -17.80
C ARG A 178 21.37 -15.07 -17.42
N GLY A 179 20.53 -14.91 -16.41
CA GLY A 179 19.71 -15.99 -15.84
C GLY A 179 18.72 -15.46 -14.81
N LYS A 180 17.97 -16.36 -14.19
CA LYS A 180 17.14 -16.09 -13.02
C LYS A 180 17.46 -17.18 -11.99
N PRO A 181 18.45 -16.97 -11.09
CA PRO A 181 19.14 -15.71 -10.77
C PRO A 181 20.21 -15.26 -11.79
N ALA A 182 20.56 -13.97 -11.76
CA ALA A 182 21.60 -13.37 -12.60
C ALA A 182 22.84 -12.98 -11.79
N VAL A 183 23.99 -12.89 -12.45
CA VAL A 183 25.21 -12.30 -11.88
C VAL A 183 25.59 -11.09 -12.72
N VAL A 184 25.67 -9.93 -12.08
CA VAL A 184 25.93 -8.65 -12.74
C VAL A 184 27.07 -7.91 -12.07
N LYS A 185 27.74 -7.05 -12.82
CA LYS A 185 28.72 -6.10 -12.32
C LYS A 185 28.11 -4.71 -12.42
N MET A 186 27.98 -4.03 -11.29
CA MET A 186 27.45 -2.68 -11.17
C MET A 186 28.54 -1.77 -10.63
N ASP A 187 28.95 -0.75 -11.40
CA ASP A 187 30.05 0.17 -11.04
C ASP A 187 31.32 -0.55 -10.56
N GLY A 188 31.68 -1.61 -11.29
CA GLY A 188 32.87 -2.40 -11.01
C GLY A 188 32.72 -3.46 -9.92
N GLN A 189 31.62 -3.47 -9.15
CA GLN A 189 31.37 -4.48 -8.10
C GLN A 189 30.42 -5.58 -8.58
N THR A 190 30.70 -6.83 -8.23
CA THR A 190 29.88 -7.99 -8.63
C THR A 190 28.76 -8.25 -7.63
N TYR A 191 27.55 -8.43 -8.15
CA TYR A 191 26.33 -8.72 -7.41
C TYR A 191 25.64 -9.97 -7.97
N HIS A 192 25.12 -10.78 -7.05
CA HIS A 192 24.14 -11.82 -7.34
C HIS A 192 22.74 -11.22 -7.24
N VAL A 193 21.93 -11.38 -8.28
CA VAL A 193 20.59 -10.79 -8.36
C VAL A 193 19.55 -11.90 -8.39
N GLU A 194 18.71 -11.92 -7.37
CA GLU A 194 17.61 -12.87 -7.21
C GLU A 194 16.26 -12.14 -7.29
N LEU A 195 15.22 -12.86 -7.74
CA LEU A 195 13.85 -12.42 -7.59
C LEU A 195 13.36 -12.87 -6.21
N ASP A 196 13.09 -11.90 -5.34
CA ASP A 196 12.47 -12.12 -4.05
C ASP A 196 10.96 -11.84 -4.16
N SER A 197 10.18 -12.50 -3.29
CA SER A 197 8.74 -12.27 -3.19
C SER A 197 8.33 -12.26 -1.73
N PHE A 198 7.68 -11.19 -1.29
CA PHE A 198 7.15 -11.07 0.05
C PHE A 198 5.65 -10.80 0.02
N TYR A 199 4.93 -11.40 0.95
CA TYR A 199 3.49 -11.19 1.10
C TYR A 199 3.24 -9.95 1.94
N SER A 200 2.66 -8.93 1.33
CA SER A 200 2.09 -7.79 2.04
C SER A 200 0.61 -8.05 2.35
N GLN A 201 0.03 -7.28 3.27
CA GLN A 201 -1.42 -7.33 3.53
C GLN A 201 -2.29 -6.87 2.33
N PHE A 202 -1.68 -6.44 1.23
CA PHE A 202 -2.36 -5.99 0.01
C PHE A 202 -2.00 -6.83 -1.22
N GLY A 203 -1.42 -8.02 -1.03
CA GLY A 203 -1.05 -8.98 -2.07
C GLY A 203 0.46 -9.23 -2.17
N PRO A 204 0.88 -10.12 -3.09
CA PRO A 204 2.30 -10.45 -3.29
C PRO A 204 3.04 -9.25 -3.88
N MET A 205 4.12 -8.85 -3.22
CA MET A 205 5.09 -7.89 -3.75
C MET A 205 6.32 -8.64 -4.22
N TYR A 206 6.89 -8.18 -5.33
CA TYR A 206 8.08 -8.76 -5.94
C TYR A 206 9.22 -7.76 -5.86
N ALA A 207 10.44 -8.22 -5.64
CA ALA A 207 11.61 -7.35 -5.61
C ALA A 207 12.84 -8.01 -6.24
N LEU A 208 13.74 -7.20 -6.78
CA LEU A 208 15.10 -7.61 -7.09
C LEU A 208 15.95 -7.48 -5.84
N LYS A 209 16.62 -8.56 -5.46
CA LYS A 209 17.57 -8.58 -4.35
C LYS A 209 18.98 -8.70 -4.90
N PHE A 210 19.76 -7.64 -4.75
CA PHE A 210 21.17 -7.57 -5.14
C PHE A 210 22.04 -7.88 -3.91
N GLY A 211 22.63 -9.07 -3.86
CA GLY A 211 23.61 -9.44 -2.84
C GLY A 211 25.02 -9.31 -3.38
N GLN A 212 25.93 -8.67 -2.64
CA GLN A 212 27.33 -8.57 -3.04
C GLN A 212 27.95 -9.97 -3.14
N TYR A 213 28.48 -10.32 -4.32
CA TYR A 213 29.02 -11.65 -4.57
C TYR A 213 30.45 -11.73 -4.02
N TYR A 214 30.62 -12.41 -2.88
CA TYR A 214 31.94 -12.78 -2.38
C TYR A 214 32.31 -14.14 -2.95
N LYS A 215 33.30 -14.17 -3.84
CA LYS A 215 33.91 -15.42 -4.29
C LYS A 215 34.62 -16.02 -3.07
N LYS A 216 34.03 -17.06 -2.47
CA LYS A 216 34.73 -17.90 -1.50
C LYS A 216 35.81 -18.69 -2.19
#